data_AF-A0A1I6B9K6-F1
#
_entry.id   AF-A0A1I6B9K6-F1
#
_cell.length_a   1.000
_cell.length_b   1.000
_cell.length_c   1.000
_cell.angle_alpha   90.00
_cell.angle_beta   90.00
_cell.angle_gamma   90.00
#
_symmetry.space_group_name_H-M   'P 1'
#
loop_
_entity.id
_entity.type
_entity.pdbx_description
1 polymer ?
#
loop_
_entity_poly.entity_id
_entity_poly.type
_entity_poly.pdbx_seq_one_letter_code
_entity_poly.pdbx_strand_id
1 'polypeptide(L)'
;MSDVVRQGRAAGLYVSWHRSDIDGRDHAVTDEEFSRGWRDALGRYEGLCGHVVLPTSMLVAPGRPCVRCRAFLAARTTLPTVEQRLHPPRHRKPSRWRRLFQHVPQVNVPEQAHSHSARTSRARGFQTSAGAGSAPIAPALAGRHERRSER
;
A
#
# COMPACT_ATOMS: atom_id res chain seq x y z
N MET A 1 32.62 -12.48 -5.52
CA MET A 1 31.23 -12.98 -5.52
C MET A 1 30.32 -11.78 -5.64
N SER A 2 29.76 -11.60 -6.82
CA SER A 2 29.24 -10.34 -7.35
C SER A 2 27.72 -10.31 -7.23
N ASP A 3 27.18 -9.56 -6.27
CA ASP A 3 25.75 -9.21 -6.24
C ASP A 3 25.53 -7.94 -7.08
N VAL A 4 25.65 -8.10 -8.39
CA VAL A 4 25.32 -7.08 -9.39
C VAL A 4 23.82 -7.20 -9.65
N VAL A 5 23.13 -6.05 -9.53
CA VAL A 5 21.68 -5.85 -9.67
C VAL A 5 20.85 -6.06 -8.38
N ARG A 6 20.85 -5.05 -7.51
CA ARG A 6 19.87 -4.87 -6.43
C ARG A 6 18.52 -4.37 -6.94
N GLN A 7 18.03 -4.84 -8.09
CA GLN A 7 16.65 -4.51 -8.50
C GLN A 7 15.71 -5.26 -7.56
N GLY A 8 15.03 -4.51 -6.68
CA GLY A 8 14.16 -5.07 -5.66
C GLY A 8 12.71 -4.84 -6.01
N ARG A 9 12.02 -5.84 -6.54
CA ARG A 9 10.55 -5.81 -6.54
C ARG A 9 10.07 -6.15 -5.13
N ALA A 10 9.49 -5.20 -4.41
CA ALA A 10 8.91 -5.44 -3.09
C ALA A 10 7.40 -5.22 -3.14
N ALA A 11 6.62 -6.31 -3.09
CA ALA A 11 5.15 -6.28 -3.05
C ALA A 11 4.50 -5.37 -4.12
N GLY A 12 5.03 -5.40 -5.34
CA GLY A 12 4.53 -4.60 -6.48
C GLY A 12 5.15 -3.20 -6.61
N LEU A 13 6.02 -2.80 -5.68
CA LEU A 13 6.82 -1.58 -5.81
C LEU A 13 8.12 -1.89 -6.57
N TYR A 14 8.36 -1.17 -7.66
CA TYR A 14 9.64 -1.17 -8.36
C TYR A 14 10.53 -0.07 -7.78
N VAL A 15 11.75 -0.45 -7.41
CA VAL A 15 12.75 0.49 -6.89
C VAL A 15 14.11 0.26 -7.53
N SER A 16 14.82 1.36 -7.74
CA SER A 16 16.23 1.40 -8.09
C SER A 16 17.05 1.88 -6.89
N TRP A 17 18.28 1.39 -6.73
CA TRP A 17 19.16 1.79 -5.64
C TRP A 17 20.24 2.71 -6.16
N HIS A 18 20.40 3.87 -5.50
CA HIS A 18 21.34 4.91 -5.89
C HIS A 18 22.19 5.31 -4.69
N ARG A 19 23.51 5.34 -4.88
CA ARG A 19 24.43 5.88 -3.89
C ARG A 19 24.24 7.40 -3.80
N SER A 20 24.09 7.94 -2.60
CA SER A 20 24.01 9.39 -2.40
C SER A 20 25.39 9.99 -2.12
N ASP A 21 25.75 11.08 -2.81
CA ASP A 21 26.95 11.86 -2.50
C ASP A 21 26.88 12.57 -1.14
N ILE A 22 25.68 12.70 -0.56
CA ILE A 22 25.46 13.39 0.72
C ILE A 22 25.90 12.51 1.90
N ASP A 23 25.51 11.23 1.91
CA ASP A 23 25.73 10.34 3.05
C ASP A 23 26.48 9.04 2.72
N GLY A 24 26.84 8.85 1.45
CA GLY A 24 27.57 7.69 0.95
C GLY A 24 26.81 6.36 1.01
N ARG A 25 25.50 6.38 1.32
CA ARG A 25 24.66 5.19 1.41
C ARG A 25 23.85 4.99 0.14
N ASP A 26 23.50 3.74 -0.12
CA ASP A 26 22.56 3.42 -1.20
C ASP A 26 21.13 3.57 -0.68
N HIS A 27 20.36 4.41 -1.33
CA HIS A 27 18.95 4.62 -1.03
C HIS A 27 18.07 4.02 -2.13
N ALA A 28 16.97 3.40 -1.74
CA ALA A 28 15.97 2.90 -2.68
C ALA A 28 15.07 4.06 -3.11
N VAL A 29 14.99 4.31 -4.41
CA VAL A 29 14.15 5.33 -5.06
C VAL A 29 13.11 4.59 -5.89
N THR A 30 11.84 5.02 -5.82
CA THR A 30 10.78 4.39 -6.64
C THR A 30 10.87 4.88 -8.08
N ASP A 31 10.34 4.10 -9.01
CA ASP A 31 10.36 4.48 -10.43
C ASP A 31 9.58 5.78 -10.70
N GLU A 32 8.50 6.02 -9.95
CA GLU A 32 7.72 7.26 -10.02
C GLU A 32 8.54 8.47 -9.57
N GLU A 33 9.31 8.30 -8.50
CA GLU A 33 10.14 9.36 -7.94
C GLU A 33 11.33 9.67 -8.83
N PHE A 34 11.96 8.63 -9.38
CA PHE A 34 13.01 8.76 -10.37
C PHE A 34 12.48 9.50 -11.62
N SER A 35 11.30 9.10 -12.11
CA SER A 35 10.65 9.73 -13.27
C SER A 35 10.22 11.17 -13.00
N ARG A 36 9.86 11.51 -11.75
CA ARG A 36 9.56 12.88 -11.33
C ARG A 36 10.83 13.73 -11.35
N GLY A 37 11.88 13.31 -10.66
CA GLY A 37 13.14 14.06 -10.62
C GLY A 37 13.80 14.24 -11.99
N TRP A 38 13.62 13.27 -12.91
CA TRP A 38 14.04 13.39 -14.30
C TRP A 38 13.25 14.49 -15.05
N ARG A 39 11.91 14.48 -14.95
CA ARG A 39 11.05 15.48 -15.62
C ARG A 39 11.30 16.89 -15.11
N ASP A 40 11.57 17.02 -13.81
CA ASP A 40 11.84 18.32 -13.20
C ASP A 40 13.28 18.80 -13.47
N ALA A 41 14.11 17.97 -14.13
CA ALA A 41 15.52 18.23 -14.46
C ALA A 41 16.38 18.63 -13.25
N LEU A 42 16.01 18.17 -12.04
CA LEU A 42 16.70 18.55 -10.80
C LEU A 42 17.84 17.61 -10.42
N GLY A 43 17.91 16.42 -11.03
CA GLY A 43 18.96 15.43 -10.73
C GLY A 43 18.98 14.93 -9.28
N ARG A 44 17.89 15.12 -8.54
CA ARG A 44 17.72 14.69 -7.15
C ARG A 44 16.42 13.93 -6.99
N TYR A 45 16.43 12.91 -6.15
CA TYR A 45 15.30 12.00 -5.98
C TYR A 45 15.02 11.74 -4.51
N GLU A 46 13.77 11.60 -4.11
CA GLU A 46 13.46 11.19 -2.75
C GLU A 46 13.60 9.68 -2.58
N GLY A 47 14.42 9.23 -1.63
CA GLY A 47 14.48 7.81 -1.25
C GLY A 47 13.27 7.41 -0.40
N LEU A 48 12.97 6.12 -0.32
CA LEU A 48 11.90 5.58 0.53
C LEU A 48 11.99 5.96 2.01
N CYS A 49 13.18 6.34 2.48
CA CYS A 49 13.40 6.82 3.83
C CYS A 49 13.17 8.33 4.02
N GLY A 50 12.78 9.06 2.97
CA GLY A 50 12.65 10.52 2.92
C GLY A 50 13.96 11.27 2.68
N HIS A 51 15.07 10.55 2.46
CA HIS A 51 16.36 11.19 2.17
C HIS A 51 16.42 11.68 0.73
N VAL A 52 16.88 12.91 0.50
CA VAL A 52 17.14 13.41 -0.85
C VAL A 52 18.43 12.80 -1.37
N VAL A 53 18.32 12.01 -2.42
CA VAL A 53 19.41 11.32 -3.08
C VAL A 53 19.96 12.21 -4.19
N LEU A 54 21.23 12.59 -4.05
CA LEU A 54 22.06 13.11 -5.14
C LEU A 54 22.91 11.95 -5.65
N PRO A 55 22.58 11.37 -6.82
CA PRO A 55 23.24 10.16 -7.30
C PRO A 55 24.73 10.41 -7.52
N THR A 56 25.57 9.60 -6.87
CA THR A 56 26.99 9.51 -7.17
C THR A 56 27.20 8.97 -8.60
N SER A 57 28.34 9.29 -9.20
CA SER A 57 28.82 8.65 -10.44
C SER A 57 28.69 7.12 -10.38
N MET A 58 28.17 6.53 -11.47
CA MET A 58 28.05 5.08 -11.64
C MET A 58 29.40 4.35 -11.71
N LEU A 59 30.51 5.09 -11.84
CA LEU A 59 31.87 4.53 -11.78
C LEU A 59 32.33 4.25 -10.35
N VAL A 60 31.65 4.85 -9.36
CA VAL A 60 31.94 4.61 -7.95
C VAL A 60 31.23 3.34 -7.52
N ALA A 61 31.93 2.50 -6.75
CA ALA A 61 31.36 1.27 -6.21
C ALA A 61 30.08 1.55 -5.39
N PRO A 62 29.10 0.63 -5.40
CA PRO A 62 27.90 0.75 -4.57
C PRO A 62 28.23 0.92 -3.08
N GLY A 63 27.43 1.72 -2.39
CA GLY A 63 27.56 1.96 -0.97
C GLY A 63 26.91 0.87 -0.10
N ARG A 64 26.90 1.12 1.22
CA ARG A 64 26.09 0.30 2.14
C ARG A 64 24.62 0.71 1.98
N PRO A 65 23.68 -0.25 1.87
CA PRO A 65 22.26 0.09 1.75
C PRO A 65 21.73 0.73 3.03
N CYS A 66 20.92 1.77 2.85
CA CYS A 66 20.26 2.47 3.93
C CYS A 66 19.34 1.52 4.72
N VAL A 67 19.54 1.46 6.04
CA VAL A 67 18.79 0.57 6.94
C VAL A 67 17.30 0.87 6.90
N ARG A 68 16.92 2.15 6.80
CA ARG A 68 15.50 2.58 6.73
C ARG A 68 14.84 2.14 5.42
N CYS A 69 15.51 2.32 4.29
CA CYS A 69 15.02 1.84 2.98
C CYS A 69 14.85 0.32 2.99
N ARG A 70 15.84 -0.41 3.51
CA ARG A 70 15.77 -1.88 3.63
C ARG A 70 14.63 -2.32 4.55
N ALA A 71 14.47 -1.68 5.70
CA ALA A 71 13.39 -1.98 6.63
C ALA A 71 12.01 -1.72 6.01
N PHE A 72 11.84 -0.63 5.27
CA PHE A 72 10.59 -0.34 4.55
C PHE A 72 10.24 -1.43 3.55
N LEU A 73 11.21 -1.85 2.72
CA LEU A 73 11.00 -2.90 1.73
C LEU A 73 10.68 -4.26 2.38
N ALA A 74 11.36 -4.60 3.48
CA ALA A 74 11.06 -5.81 4.25
C ALA A 74 9.66 -5.75 4.88
N ALA A 75 9.25 -4.61 5.43
CA ALA A 75 7.90 -4.43 5.96
C ALA A 75 6.86 -4.62 4.84
N ARG A 76 7.09 -4.03 3.66
CA ARG A 76 6.22 -4.15 2.49
C ARG A 76 6.04 -5.59 2.02
N THR A 77 7.06 -6.44 2.06
CA THR A 77 6.93 -7.85 1.66
C THR A 77 6.16 -8.68 2.68
N THR A 78 6.22 -8.32 3.96
CA THR A 78 5.47 -9.02 5.03
C THR A 78 4.02 -8.59 5.15
N LEU A 79 3.67 -7.40 4.65
CA LEU A 79 2.30 -6.92 4.71
C LEU A 79 1.44 -7.69 3.69
N PRO A 80 0.29 -8.23 4.12
CA PRO A 80 -0.62 -8.86 3.20
C PRO A 80 -1.04 -7.86 2.13
N THR A 81 -0.99 -8.31 0.87
CA THR A 81 -1.38 -7.51 -0.29
C THR A 81 -2.83 -7.05 -0.13
N VAL A 82 -3.22 -5.97 -0.81
CA VAL A 82 -4.60 -5.47 -0.74
C VAL A 82 -5.60 -6.57 -1.08
N GLU A 83 -5.31 -7.39 -2.09
CA GLU A 83 -6.09 -8.56 -2.47
C GLU A 83 -6.18 -9.59 -1.33
N GLN A 84 -5.08 -9.87 -0.63
CA GLN A 84 -5.06 -10.75 0.54
C GLN A 84 -5.87 -10.19 1.73
N ARG A 85 -6.02 -8.86 1.84
CA ARG A 85 -6.90 -8.24 2.85
C ARG A 85 -8.37 -8.26 2.44
N LEU A 86 -8.64 -8.16 1.13
CA LEU A 86 -9.99 -8.18 0.58
C LEU A 86 -10.60 -9.59 0.54
N HIS A 87 -9.76 -10.63 0.57
CA HIS A 87 -10.25 -11.97 0.85
C HIS A 87 -10.44 -12.16 2.35
N PRO A 88 -11.68 -12.15 2.87
CA PRO A 88 -11.90 -12.58 4.24
C PRO A 88 -11.33 -14.00 4.38
N PRO A 89 -10.67 -14.33 5.50
CA PRO A 89 -10.24 -15.70 5.75
C PRO A 89 -11.49 -16.57 5.66
N ARG A 90 -11.61 -17.34 4.56
CA ARG A 90 -12.67 -18.34 4.42
C ARG A 90 -12.50 -19.28 5.59
N HIS A 91 -13.43 -19.24 6.54
CA HIS A 91 -13.46 -20.03 7.76
C HIS A 91 -12.80 -21.39 7.53
N ARG A 92 -11.55 -21.54 7.98
CA ARG A 92 -10.90 -22.85 8.01
C ARG A 92 -11.71 -23.64 9.01
N LYS A 93 -12.46 -24.62 8.49
CA LYS A 93 -13.43 -25.45 9.22
C LYS A 93 -12.93 -25.70 10.65
N PRO A 94 -13.77 -25.50 11.68
CA PRO A 94 -13.36 -25.77 13.05
C PRO A 94 -12.89 -27.21 13.09
N SER A 95 -11.64 -27.38 13.53
CA SER A 95 -10.98 -28.67 13.62
C SER A 95 -11.85 -29.63 14.42
N ARG A 96 -11.85 -30.91 14.02
CA ARG A 96 -12.67 -31.98 14.62
C ARG A 96 -12.60 -32.04 16.15
N TRP A 97 -11.53 -31.48 16.73
CA TRP A 97 -11.30 -31.29 18.16
C TRP A 97 -12.36 -30.44 18.88
N ARG A 98 -13.04 -29.49 18.21
CA ARG A 98 -14.13 -28.73 18.84
C ARG A 98 -15.37 -29.58 19.17
N ARG A 99 -15.55 -30.75 18.53
CA ARG A 99 -16.64 -31.69 18.88
C ARG A 99 -16.34 -32.47 20.16
N LEU A 100 -15.07 -32.66 20.50
CA LEU A 100 -14.70 -33.43 21.70
C LEU A 100 -14.81 -32.60 22.99
N PHE A 101 -14.73 -31.27 22.90
CA PHE A 101 -14.79 -30.37 24.06
C PHE A 101 -16.13 -29.63 24.22
N GLN A 102 -17.19 -30.01 23.50
CA GLN A 102 -18.52 -29.38 23.58
C GLN A 102 -19.55 -30.17 24.41
N HIS A 103 -19.10 -31.13 25.23
CA HIS A 103 -19.98 -31.73 26.24
C HIS A 103 -20.26 -30.74 27.37
N VAL A 104 -21.19 -29.83 27.11
CA VAL A 104 -21.90 -29.08 28.15
C VAL A 104 -23.05 -29.98 28.63
N PRO A 105 -23.12 -30.37 29.91
CA PRO A 105 -24.28 -31.08 30.44
C PRO A 105 -25.51 -30.18 30.34
N GLN A 106 -26.56 -30.68 29.68
CA GLN A 106 -27.86 -30.02 29.60
C GLN A 106 -28.46 -29.93 31.01
N VAL A 107 -28.52 -28.72 31.55
CA VAL A 107 -29.35 -28.43 32.73
C VAL A 107 -30.78 -28.32 32.23
N ASN A 108 -31.61 -29.32 32.56
CA ASN A 108 -33.05 -29.25 32.33
C ASN A 108 -33.65 -28.15 33.20
N VAL A 109 -34.12 -27.07 32.56
CA VAL A 109 -34.95 -26.05 33.19
C VAL A 109 -36.41 -26.46 32.99
N PRO A 110 -37.21 -26.60 34.05
CA PRO A 110 -38.61 -26.96 33.90
C PRO A 110 -39.40 -25.85 33.23
N GLU A 111 -40.24 -26.31 32.30
CA GLU A 111 -41.26 -25.60 31.56
C GLU A 111 -42.15 -24.75 32.48
N GLN A 112 -42.11 -23.43 32.32
CA GLN A 112 -43.10 -22.53 32.90
C GLN A 112 -44.08 -22.04 31.84
N ALA A 113 -45.33 -22.34 32.15
CA ALA A 113 -46.54 -22.10 31.40
C ALA A 113 -46.82 -20.61 31.09
N HIS A 114 -47.39 -20.42 29.90
CA HIS A 114 -48.38 -19.42 29.49
C HIS A 114 -48.32 -17.99 30.05
N SER A 115 -48.24 -17.02 29.12
CA SER A 115 -49.23 -15.94 29.09
C SER A 115 -49.30 -15.27 27.71
N HIS A 116 -50.51 -15.26 27.17
CA HIS A 116 -50.94 -14.44 26.03
C HIS A 116 -50.74 -12.95 26.31
N SER A 117 -50.28 -12.19 25.32
CA SER A 117 -50.93 -10.93 24.97
C SER A 117 -50.57 -10.47 23.56
N ALA A 118 -51.63 -10.25 22.80
CA ALA A 118 -51.65 -9.58 21.51
C ALA A 118 -51.17 -8.13 21.63
N ARG A 119 -50.57 -7.58 20.56
CA ARG A 119 -51.14 -6.46 19.78
C ARG A 119 -50.19 -5.88 18.72
N THR A 120 -50.69 -5.90 17.49
CA THR A 120 -50.78 -4.79 16.51
C THR A 120 -49.51 -4.01 16.12
N SER A 121 -49.19 -4.09 14.83
CA SER A 121 -49.21 -2.98 13.84
C SER A 121 -47.91 -2.16 13.77
N ARG A 122 -47.48 -1.53 12.69
CA ARG A 122 -47.77 -1.51 11.24
C ARG A 122 -46.81 -0.43 10.72
N ALA A 123 -46.28 -0.63 9.51
CA ALA A 123 -45.95 0.39 8.51
C ALA A 123 -44.76 1.36 8.68
N ARG A 124 -44.02 1.44 7.56
CA ARG A 124 -43.47 2.62 6.86
C ARG A 124 -42.31 3.34 7.57
N GLY A 125 -41.23 3.73 6.90
CA GLY A 125 -40.94 3.84 5.47
C GLY A 125 -39.86 4.92 5.29
N PHE A 126 -39.50 5.18 4.03
CA PHE A 126 -38.71 6.32 3.52
C PHE A 126 -37.18 6.23 3.73
N GLN A 127 -36.30 6.04 2.72
CA GLN A 127 -36.00 6.84 1.50
C GLN A 127 -35.69 8.31 1.85
N THR A 128 -34.75 9.09 1.32
CA THR A 128 -33.74 9.09 0.23
C THR A 128 -32.89 10.35 0.52
N SER A 129 -31.64 10.47 0.05
CA SER A 129 -31.20 11.40 -1.02
C SER A 129 -29.67 11.55 -0.88
N ALA A 130 -28.82 11.37 -1.90
CA ALA A 130 -28.65 12.12 -3.16
C ALA A 130 -28.01 13.50 -2.97
N GLY A 131 -26.89 13.73 -3.68
CA GLY A 131 -26.17 15.01 -3.77
C GLY A 131 -24.67 14.76 -4.01
N ALA A 132 -24.18 14.45 -5.22
CA ALA A 132 -24.13 15.23 -6.47
C ALA A 132 -23.10 16.37 -6.44
N GLY A 133 -22.11 16.27 -7.35
CA GLY A 133 -21.33 17.38 -7.95
C GLY A 133 -20.23 17.95 -7.05
N SER A 134 -19.05 18.34 -7.52
CA SER A 134 -18.59 18.61 -8.88
C SER A 134 -17.05 18.67 -8.88
N ALA A 135 -16.42 18.15 -9.92
CA ALA A 135 -15.13 18.62 -10.42
C ALA A 135 -15.41 19.48 -11.68
N PRO A 136 -14.43 19.93 -12.48
CA PRO A 136 -13.05 20.38 -12.22
C PRO A 136 -12.82 21.79 -12.84
N ILE A 137 -11.70 22.46 -12.55
CA ILE A 137 -11.19 23.51 -13.46
C ILE A 137 -9.66 23.45 -13.53
N ALA A 138 -9.16 23.14 -14.72
CA ALA A 138 -7.80 23.48 -15.17
C ALA A 138 -7.86 24.81 -15.94
N PRO A 139 -6.71 25.47 -16.13
CA PRO A 139 -6.39 25.88 -17.49
C PRO A 139 -4.96 25.53 -17.91
N ALA A 140 -4.86 25.29 -19.21
CA ALA A 140 -3.66 25.14 -20.02
C ALA A 140 -2.84 26.44 -20.07
N LEU A 141 -1.55 26.34 -20.42
CA LEU A 141 -0.87 27.32 -21.27
C LEU A 141 0.33 26.69 -22.00
N ALA A 142 0.36 26.98 -23.29
CA ALA A 142 1.32 26.53 -24.28
C ALA A 142 2.67 27.24 -24.16
N GLY A 143 3.74 26.58 -24.61
CA GLY A 143 5.06 27.16 -24.76
C GLY A 143 5.85 26.44 -25.84
N ARG A 144 5.81 27.00 -27.05
CA ARG A 144 6.47 26.57 -28.29
C ARG A 144 7.74 27.41 -28.45
N HIS A 145 8.91 26.79 -28.62
CA HIS A 145 10.12 27.39 -29.20
C HIS A 145 10.98 26.23 -29.70
N GLU A 146 10.99 25.87 -30.99
CA GLU A 146 11.54 26.55 -32.16
C GLU A 146 13.07 26.35 -32.31
N ARG A 147 13.41 25.93 -33.53
CA ARG A 147 14.67 25.33 -33.98
C ARG A 147 15.82 26.35 -33.94
N ARG A 148 17.05 25.87 -33.73
CA ARG A 148 18.23 26.57 -34.22
C ARG A 148 19.23 25.60 -34.87
N SER A 149 19.56 25.97 -36.09
CA SER A 149 20.50 25.38 -37.05
C SER A 149 21.97 25.72 -36.70
N GLU A 150 22.89 25.07 -37.43
CA GLU A 150 24.32 25.38 -37.63
C GLU A 150 25.26 24.86 -36.52
N ARG A 151 26.26 24.00 -36.75
CA ARG A 151 27.16 23.78 -37.90
C ARG A 151 27.61 22.32 -37.97
#